data_AF-A0AB73BMR1-F1
#
_entry.id   AF-A0AB73BMR1-F1
#
_cell.length_a   1.000
_cell.length_b   1.000
_cell.length_c   1.000
_cell.angle_alpha   90.00
_cell.angle_beta   90.00
_cell.angle_gamma   90.00
#
_symmetry.space_group_name_H-M   'P 1'
#
loop_
_entity.id
_entity.type
_entity.pdbx_description
1 polymer ?
#
loop_
_entity_poly.entity_id
_entity_poly.type
_entity_poly.pdbx_seq_one_letter_code
_entity_poly.pdbx_strand_id
1 'polypeptide(L)'
;MNVKPGDIGIFIKFVEKRFIPSTLNGNLFFSSSTYFRQHDTCYKDETMGDVYDPYESSDRYVMRTDDAFIRIMGHKDILRVPVKQIPISFKTVKPYGICSFMYLSLLDFKEDHNVDDNKMNIVREPVSPKKFKFFSLKQSIIEELKTFQKIEERNKGQKCYPLFFASNEFIQMMNDPKNKMGHGLVEYHDFNKVVEMNEVPDYSKKEDVEVLFKKDISYVGQREFRLIKNIHEGVKGEEFNIPELKGHIFKSSIEGLQRSQLILGYK
;
A
#
# COMPACT_ATOMS: atom_id res chain seq x y z
N MET A 1 -17.16 0.45 19.30
CA MET A 1 -16.68 0.81 17.94
C MET A 1 -17.19 -0.24 16.98
N ASN A 2 -17.89 0.16 15.93
CA ASN A 2 -18.26 -0.75 14.84
C ASN A 2 -17.01 -0.95 13.97
N VAL A 3 -16.24 -1.99 14.26
CA VAL A 3 -15.08 -2.39 13.46
C VAL A 3 -15.61 -3.01 12.16
N LYS A 4 -15.31 -2.41 11.01
CA LYS A 4 -15.67 -3.01 9.71
C LYS A 4 -14.66 -4.13 9.39
N PRO A 5 -15.04 -5.16 8.63
CA PRO A 5 -14.13 -6.23 8.21
C PRO A 5 -12.83 -5.76 7.51
N GLY A 6 -12.85 -4.57 6.89
CA GLY A 6 -11.66 -3.94 6.29
C GLY A 6 -10.69 -3.31 7.30
N ASP A 7 -11.13 -3.06 8.53
CA ASP A 7 -10.35 -2.40 9.60
C ASP A 7 -9.51 -3.42 10.40
N ILE A 8 -9.71 -4.72 10.15
CA ILE A 8 -8.99 -5.82 10.81
C ILE A 8 -8.09 -6.48 9.78
N GLY A 9 -6.80 -6.53 10.08
CA GLY A 9 -5.84 -7.14 9.18
C GLY A 9 -4.47 -7.31 9.79
N ILE A 10 -3.48 -7.59 8.95
CA ILE A 10 -2.07 -7.73 9.34
C ILE A 10 -1.23 -6.96 8.34
N PHE A 11 -0.32 -6.13 8.84
CA PHE A 11 0.69 -5.47 8.01
C PHE A 11 1.95 -6.31 7.95
N ILE A 12 2.48 -6.48 6.74
CA ILE A 12 3.65 -7.29 6.46
C ILE A 12 4.67 -6.44 5.71
N LYS A 13 5.92 -6.48 6.15
CA LYS A 13 7.05 -5.90 5.43
C LYS A 13 8.12 -6.94 5.18
N PHE A 14 8.56 -7.08 3.93
CA PHE A 14 9.67 -7.97 3.58
C PHE A 14 10.99 -7.22 3.72
N VAL A 15 11.80 -7.65 4.69
CA VAL A 15 13.01 -6.95 5.11
C VAL A 15 14.24 -7.83 4.89
N GLU A 16 15.29 -7.26 4.30
CA GLU A 16 16.57 -7.97 4.12
C GLU A 16 17.14 -8.38 5.48
N LYS A 17 17.78 -9.55 5.53
CA LYS A 17 18.31 -10.12 6.79
C LYS A 17 19.11 -9.12 7.63
N ARG A 18 19.93 -8.29 6.99
CA ARG A 18 20.81 -7.30 7.65
C ARG A 18 20.06 -6.16 8.33
N PHE A 19 18.86 -5.82 7.87
CA PHE A 19 18.07 -4.69 8.41
C PHE A 19 17.03 -5.13 9.44
N ILE A 20 16.82 -6.44 9.63
CA ILE A 20 15.89 -6.97 10.63
C ILE A 20 16.16 -6.42 12.04
N PRO A 21 17.39 -6.43 12.58
CA PRO A 21 17.64 -5.93 13.93
C PRO A 21 17.32 -4.44 14.08
N SER A 22 17.59 -3.62 13.05
CA SER A 22 17.23 -2.20 13.05
C SER A 22 15.71 -2.03 13.04
N THR A 23 15.03 -2.78 12.15
CA THR A 23 13.57 -2.71 12.02
C THR A 23 12.85 -3.13 13.30
N LEU A 24 13.30 -4.20 13.96
CA LEU A 24 12.74 -4.65 15.25
C LEU A 24 12.93 -3.64 16.39
N ASN A 25 13.88 -2.71 16.25
CA ASN A 25 14.07 -1.59 17.18
C ASN A 25 13.28 -0.33 16.79
N GLY A 26 12.34 -0.46 15.84
CA GLY A 26 11.41 0.60 15.45
C GLY A 26 11.94 1.52 14.35
N ASN A 27 13.07 1.20 13.73
CA ASN A 27 13.57 1.97 12.60
C ASN A 27 12.87 1.58 11.30
N LEU A 28 12.28 2.56 10.61
CA LEU A 28 11.68 2.38 9.30
C LEU A 28 12.39 3.26 8.27
N PHE A 29 12.79 2.64 7.17
CA PHE A 29 13.35 3.35 6.01
C PHE A 29 12.24 3.81 5.08
N PHE A 30 12.26 5.09 4.72
CA PHE A 30 11.34 5.73 3.79
C PHE A 30 12.13 6.12 2.55
N SER A 31 11.86 5.46 1.43
CA SER A 31 12.51 5.80 0.15
C SER A 31 11.86 7.05 -0.42
N SER A 32 12.66 7.92 -1.02
CA SER A 32 12.17 9.13 -1.69
C SER A 32 11.13 8.80 -2.76
N SER A 33 10.04 9.57 -2.83
CA SER A 33 9.04 9.47 -3.90
C SER A 33 9.66 9.67 -5.28
N THR A 34 10.76 10.43 -5.36
CA THR A 34 11.54 10.61 -6.60
C THR A 34 12.34 9.35 -6.93
N TYR A 35 12.84 8.63 -5.93
CA TYR A 35 13.53 7.34 -6.12
C TYR A 35 12.57 6.24 -6.58
N PHE A 36 11.34 6.20 -6.03
CA PHE A 36 10.25 5.36 -6.56
C PHE A 36 10.05 5.63 -8.06
N ARG A 37 9.90 6.90 -8.47
CA ARG A 37 9.75 7.30 -9.89
C ARG A 37 10.96 7.04 -10.80
N GLN A 38 12.18 7.01 -10.28
CA GLN A 38 13.41 6.94 -11.09
C GLN A 38 13.88 5.52 -11.35
N HIS A 39 13.59 4.58 -10.42
CA HIS A 39 13.83 3.17 -10.66
C HIS A 39 13.08 2.71 -11.94
N ASP A 40 11.85 3.22 -12.11
CA ASP A 40 10.89 3.05 -13.22
C ASP A 40 11.33 3.39 -14.65
N THR A 41 12.47 4.07 -14.85
CA THR A 41 12.85 4.61 -16.17
C THR A 41 14.17 4.10 -16.73
N CYS A 42 14.99 3.41 -15.93
CA CYS A 42 16.37 3.10 -16.31
C CYS A 42 16.71 1.60 -16.39
N TYR A 43 15.85 0.70 -15.91
CA TYR A 43 16.09 -0.74 -15.95
C TYR A 43 15.00 -1.46 -16.77
N LYS A 44 15.38 -1.91 -17.96
CA LYS A 44 14.52 -2.63 -18.92
C LYS A 44 14.26 -4.10 -18.54
N ASP A 45 14.52 -4.51 -17.31
CA ASP A 45 14.38 -5.89 -16.86
C ASP A 45 13.31 -6.04 -15.78
N GLU A 46 12.52 -7.08 -15.95
CA GLU A 46 11.27 -7.36 -15.27
C GLU A 46 11.46 -7.64 -13.77
N THR A 47 10.56 -7.08 -12.93
CA THR A 47 10.38 -7.27 -11.46
C THR A 47 11.31 -6.38 -10.60
N MET A 48 10.93 -5.55 -9.60
CA MET A 48 9.72 -5.13 -8.85
C MET A 48 9.64 -3.61 -8.87
N GLY A 49 8.44 -3.04 -8.76
CA GLY A 49 8.27 -1.59 -8.89
C GLY A 49 8.34 -1.23 -10.37
N ASP A 50 9.39 -1.67 -11.02
CA ASP A 50 9.56 -1.76 -12.47
C ASP A 50 8.89 -3.03 -13.02
N VAL A 51 7.76 -2.94 -13.73
CA VAL A 51 7.68 -2.76 -15.19
C VAL A 51 6.49 -1.84 -15.50
N TYR A 52 6.79 -0.57 -15.78
CA TYR A 52 5.84 0.47 -16.23
C TYR A 52 4.75 0.88 -15.22
N ASP A 53 5.11 1.58 -14.14
CA ASP A 53 4.22 2.63 -13.61
C ASP A 53 4.87 4.01 -13.71
N PRO A 54 4.96 4.61 -14.91
CA PRO A 54 5.36 6.01 -15.04
C PRO A 54 4.40 6.97 -14.32
N TYR A 55 3.40 6.46 -13.60
CA TYR A 55 2.40 7.19 -12.85
C TYR A 55 2.50 7.02 -11.35
N GLU A 56 3.49 6.32 -10.79
CA GLU A 56 3.63 6.26 -9.33
C GLU A 56 3.87 7.68 -8.76
N SER A 57 3.03 8.09 -7.80
CA SER A 57 2.96 9.49 -7.32
C SER A 57 2.58 10.53 -8.38
N SER A 58 1.84 10.11 -9.41
CA SER A 58 1.14 10.97 -10.34
C SER A 58 -0.25 10.42 -10.68
N ASP A 59 -1.22 11.30 -10.96
CA ASP A 59 -2.47 10.86 -11.55
C ASP A 59 -2.38 10.97 -13.07
N ARG A 60 -2.74 9.89 -13.81
CA ARG A 60 -2.94 9.94 -15.26
C ARG A 60 -4.38 9.65 -15.64
N TYR A 61 -4.90 10.37 -16.62
CA TYR A 61 -6.18 10.03 -17.24
C TYR A 61 -6.05 10.05 -18.75
N VAL A 62 -6.75 9.12 -19.40
CA VAL A 62 -7.02 9.18 -20.81
C VAL A 62 -8.37 9.86 -20.99
N MET A 63 -8.34 11.14 -21.36
CA MET A 63 -9.57 11.89 -21.60
C MET A 63 -10.11 11.57 -22.98
N ARG A 64 -11.41 11.27 -23.06
CA ARG A 64 -12.16 11.36 -24.32
C ARG A 64 -12.85 12.70 -24.37
N THR A 65 -12.45 13.49 -25.34
CA THR A 65 -13.25 14.63 -25.78
C THR A 65 -14.01 14.18 -27.02
N ASP A 66 -15.25 14.61 -27.15
CA ASP A 66 -15.89 14.62 -28.45
C ASP A 66 -15.13 15.56 -29.40
N ASP A 67 -15.52 15.56 -30.68
CA ASP A 67 -14.87 16.39 -31.67
C ASP A 67 -14.70 17.84 -31.19
N ALA A 68 -13.49 18.36 -31.33
CA ALA A 68 -13.25 19.78 -31.10
C ALA A 68 -13.64 20.53 -32.37
N PHE A 69 -14.31 21.65 -32.22
CA PHE A 69 -14.72 22.48 -33.35
C PHE A 69 -14.03 23.84 -33.25
N ILE A 70 -13.28 24.21 -34.28
CA ILE A 70 -12.70 25.54 -34.39
C ILE A 70 -13.63 26.38 -35.27
N ARG A 71 -14.19 27.44 -34.67
CA ARG A 71 -14.92 28.47 -35.39
C ARG A 71 -13.99 29.63 -35.70
N ILE A 72 -13.76 29.92 -36.97
CA ILE A 72 -12.98 31.08 -37.41
C ILE A 72 -13.92 32.28 -37.49
N MET A 73 -13.68 33.31 -36.67
CA MET A 73 -14.49 34.53 -36.68
C MET A 73 -14.43 35.21 -38.05
N GLY A 74 -15.59 35.49 -38.65
CA GLY A 74 -15.71 36.04 -40.01
C GLY A 74 -15.84 35.00 -41.13
N HIS A 75 -15.70 33.70 -40.83
CA HIS A 75 -15.99 32.60 -41.76
C HIS A 75 -17.23 31.81 -41.32
N LYS A 76 -17.95 31.22 -42.30
CA LYS A 76 -19.12 30.37 -42.05
C LYS A 76 -18.76 28.93 -41.69
N ASP A 77 -17.56 28.50 -42.05
CA ASP A 77 -17.13 27.12 -41.88
C ASP A 77 -16.72 26.84 -40.42
N ILE A 78 -17.07 25.64 -39.97
CA ILE A 78 -16.65 25.10 -38.68
C ILE A 78 -15.73 23.92 -38.99
N LEU A 79 -14.47 24.00 -38.56
CA LEU A 79 -13.51 22.94 -38.75
C LEU A 79 -13.65 21.93 -37.62
N ARG A 80 -14.01 20.70 -37.96
CA ARG A 80 -13.96 19.56 -37.06
C ARG A 80 -12.51 19.11 -36.91
N VAL A 81 -11.99 19.16 -35.69
CA VAL A 81 -10.68 18.64 -35.31
C VAL A 81 -10.91 17.31 -34.59
N PRO A 82 -10.50 16.17 -35.17
CA PRO A 82 -10.60 14.90 -34.48
C PRO A 82 -9.66 14.94 -33.28
N VAL A 83 -10.22 14.90 -32.08
CA VAL A 83 -9.43 14.90 -30.87
C VAL A 83 -9.07 13.46 -30.54
N LYS A 84 -7.77 13.18 -30.49
CA LYS A 84 -7.27 11.90 -29.99
C LYS A 84 -7.31 11.90 -28.47
N GLN A 85 -7.36 10.70 -27.90
CA GLN A 85 -7.11 10.45 -26.48
C GLN A 85 -5.96 11.34 -25.96
N ILE A 86 -6.28 12.25 -25.04
CA ILE A 86 -5.30 13.17 -24.45
C ILE A 86 -4.85 12.59 -23.12
N PRO A 87 -3.57 12.23 -22.94
CA PRO A 87 -3.04 11.88 -21.64
C PRO A 87 -2.85 13.15 -20.81
N ILE A 88 -3.47 13.18 -19.63
CA ILE A 88 -3.26 14.25 -18.63
C ILE A 88 -2.47 13.64 -17.48
N SER A 89 -1.42 14.30 -17.00
CA SER A 89 -0.58 13.82 -15.88
C SER A 89 -0.38 14.91 -14.83
N PHE A 90 -0.53 14.56 -13.55
CA PHE A 90 -0.39 15.47 -12.42
C PHE A 90 0.65 14.93 -11.44
N LYS A 91 1.71 15.69 -11.13
CA LYS A 91 2.84 15.23 -10.29
C LYS A 91 2.86 15.92 -8.93
N THR A 92 3.30 15.18 -7.90
CA THR A 92 3.61 15.72 -6.58
C THR A 92 4.92 16.51 -6.56
N VAL A 93 4.92 17.67 -5.88
CA VAL A 93 6.02 18.66 -5.88
C VAL A 93 6.90 18.59 -4.62
N LYS A 94 6.40 18.06 -3.50
CA LYS A 94 7.15 17.99 -2.22
C LYS A 94 8.00 16.72 -2.06
N PRO A 95 9.13 16.78 -1.33
CA PRO A 95 9.97 15.62 -1.04
C PRO A 95 9.34 14.74 0.05
N TYR A 96 8.55 13.76 -0.38
CA TYR A 96 7.99 12.75 0.50
C TYR A 96 8.83 11.48 0.47
N GLY A 97 9.04 10.88 1.63
CA GLY A 97 9.49 9.50 1.78
C GLY A 97 8.30 8.58 1.92
N ILE A 98 8.38 7.42 1.28
CA ILE A 98 7.35 6.38 1.28
C ILE A 98 7.93 5.10 1.92
N CYS A 99 7.22 4.55 2.88
CA CYS A 99 7.51 3.25 3.47
C CYS A 99 6.30 2.33 3.26
N SER A 100 6.48 1.32 2.41
CA SER A 100 5.40 0.43 1.98
C SER A 100 5.32 -0.87 2.80
N PHE A 101 4.09 -1.32 3.00
CA PHE A 101 3.70 -2.56 3.66
C PHE A 101 2.69 -3.27 2.77
N MET A 102 2.64 -4.59 2.84
CA MET A 102 1.50 -5.35 2.35
C MET A 102 0.45 -5.44 3.47
N TYR A 103 -0.82 -5.21 3.15
CA TYR A 103 -1.92 -5.35 4.09
C TYR A 103 -2.82 -6.53 3.72
N LEU A 104 -2.98 -7.47 4.66
CA LEU A 104 -3.93 -8.58 4.54
C LEU A 104 -5.14 -8.26 5.39
N SER A 105 -6.32 -8.19 4.78
CA SER A 105 -7.58 -7.91 5.46
C SER A 105 -8.24 -9.20 5.97
N LEU A 106 -9.29 -9.10 6.77
CA LEU A 106 -10.08 -10.27 7.20
C LEU A 106 -10.59 -11.12 6.02
N LEU A 107 -10.81 -10.53 4.83
CA LEU A 107 -11.23 -11.25 3.62
C LEU A 107 -10.19 -12.24 3.11
N ASP A 108 -8.94 -12.11 3.53
CA ASP A 108 -7.83 -13.00 3.16
C ASP A 108 -7.73 -14.26 4.04
N PHE A 109 -8.59 -14.31 5.06
CA PHE A 109 -8.68 -15.43 5.97
C PHE A 109 -9.97 -16.22 5.74
N LYS A 110 -9.97 -17.46 6.20
CA LYS A 110 -11.16 -18.32 6.31
C LYS A 110 -11.44 -18.59 7.78
N GLU A 111 -12.70 -18.53 8.18
CA GLU A 111 -13.09 -18.90 9.54
C GLU A 111 -12.79 -20.39 9.75
N ASP A 112 -12.15 -20.71 10.88
CA ASP A 112 -11.84 -22.07 11.30
C ASP A 112 -12.87 -22.50 12.36
N HIS A 113 -13.85 -23.29 11.92
CA HIS A 113 -14.93 -23.78 12.78
C HIS A 113 -14.53 -24.97 13.66
N ASN A 114 -13.31 -25.50 13.49
CA ASN A 114 -12.86 -26.73 14.18
C ASN A 114 -12.03 -26.45 15.45
N VAL A 115 -11.82 -25.17 15.80
CA VAL A 115 -11.09 -24.79 17.01
C VAL A 115 -12.05 -24.67 18.18
N ASP A 116 -11.89 -25.54 19.17
CA ASP A 116 -12.66 -25.51 20.42
C ASP A 116 -12.07 -24.46 21.38
N ASP A 117 -12.92 -23.51 21.82
CA ASP A 117 -12.63 -22.46 22.80
C ASP A 117 -12.00 -22.99 24.11
N ASN A 118 -12.22 -24.27 24.44
CA ASN A 118 -11.74 -24.91 25.66
C ASN A 118 -10.31 -25.48 25.59
N LYS A 119 -9.71 -25.55 24.40
CA LYS A 119 -8.36 -26.14 24.20
C LYS A 119 -7.22 -25.13 24.16
N MET A 120 -7.52 -23.83 24.17
CA MET A 120 -6.48 -22.80 24.15
C MET A 120 -6.30 -22.16 25.53
N ASN A 121 -5.04 -22.10 25.99
CA ASN A 121 -4.59 -21.31 27.14
C ASN A 121 -4.63 -19.79 26.84
N ILE A 122 -5.74 -19.29 26.27
CA ILE A 122 -5.98 -17.86 26.17
C ILE A 122 -6.27 -17.39 27.59
N VAL A 123 -5.46 -16.47 28.11
CA VAL A 123 -5.66 -15.87 29.43
C VAL A 123 -7.02 -15.17 29.42
N ARG A 124 -8.05 -15.84 29.95
CA ARG A 124 -9.41 -15.30 30.03
C ARG A 124 -9.41 -14.25 31.13
N GLU A 125 -9.72 -13.00 30.79
CA GLU A 125 -10.06 -12.00 31.79
C GLU A 125 -11.31 -12.49 32.56
N PRO A 126 -11.29 -12.52 33.90
CA PRO A 126 -12.35 -13.15 34.71
C PRO A 126 -13.73 -12.47 34.60
N VAL A 127 -13.86 -11.36 33.89
CA VAL A 127 -15.00 -10.42 34.02
C VAL A 127 -15.95 -10.43 32.81
N SER A 128 -15.69 -11.19 31.74
CA SER A 128 -16.68 -11.38 30.67
C SER A 128 -16.46 -12.65 29.85
N PRO A 129 -17.50 -13.44 29.51
CA PRO A 129 -17.39 -14.54 28.57
C PRO A 129 -17.20 -13.96 27.15
N LYS A 130 -15.98 -13.57 26.80
CA LYS A 130 -15.62 -13.27 25.41
C LYS A 130 -15.71 -14.58 24.63
N LYS A 131 -16.54 -14.61 23.59
CA LYS A 131 -16.53 -15.68 22.60
C LYS A 131 -15.42 -15.38 21.61
N PHE A 132 -14.80 -16.41 21.05
CA PHE A 132 -13.73 -16.25 20.08
C PHE A 132 -14.15 -16.82 18.72
N LYS A 133 -13.68 -16.18 17.65
CA LYS A 133 -13.68 -16.72 16.29
C LYS A 133 -12.24 -16.83 15.84
N PHE A 134 -11.92 -17.96 15.24
CA PHE A 134 -10.57 -18.27 14.75
C PHE A 134 -10.57 -18.18 13.24
N PHE A 135 -9.50 -17.63 12.68
CA PHE A 135 -9.37 -17.44 11.26
C PHE A 135 -7.97 -17.87 10.81
N SER A 136 -7.91 -18.76 9.83
CA SER A 136 -6.65 -19.19 9.22
C SER A 136 -6.48 -18.51 7.87
N LEU A 137 -5.24 -18.21 7.49
CA LEU A 137 -4.97 -17.62 6.19
C LEU A 137 -5.36 -18.59 5.06
N LYS A 138 -5.95 -18.07 3.98
CA LYS A 138 -6.26 -18.88 2.80
C LYS A 138 -4.96 -19.37 2.15
N GLN A 139 -4.96 -20.61 1.64
CA GLN A 139 -3.76 -21.18 1.00
C GLN A 139 -3.34 -20.38 -0.23
N SER A 140 -4.28 -19.81 -0.98
CA SER A 140 -3.99 -18.91 -2.11
C SER A 140 -3.15 -17.71 -1.70
N ILE A 141 -3.44 -17.12 -0.54
CA ILE A 141 -2.70 -15.96 -0.01
C ILE A 141 -1.30 -16.36 0.45
N ILE A 142 -1.14 -17.57 1.00
CA ILE A 142 0.18 -18.09 1.34
C ILE A 142 1.08 -18.23 0.10
N GLU A 143 0.54 -18.76 -1.00
CA GLU A 143 1.30 -18.88 -2.25
C GLU A 143 1.59 -17.51 -2.88
N GLU A 144 0.67 -16.54 -2.75
CA GLU A 144 0.89 -15.14 -3.13
C GLU A 144 2.05 -14.52 -2.33
N LEU A 145 2.06 -14.68 -1.00
CA LEU A 145 3.14 -14.18 -0.13
C LEU A 145 4.50 -14.80 -0.48
N LYS A 146 4.56 -16.12 -0.76
CA LYS A 146 5.80 -16.79 -1.18
C LYS A 146 6.31 -16.26 -2.51
N THR A 147 5.39 -16.02 -3.45
CA THR A 147 5.71 -15.45 -4.76
C THR A 147 6.25 -14.04 -4.60
N PHE A 148 5.57 -13.20 -3.81
CA PHE A 148 6.02 -11.86 -3.50
C PHE A 148 7.38 -11.83 -2.80
N GLN A 149 7.64 -12.73 -1.84
CA GLN A 149 8.94 -12.84 -1.18
C GLN A 149 10.06 -13.14 -2.18
N LYS A 150 9.88 -14.11 -3.08
CA LYS A 150 10.89 -14.46 -4.08
C LYS A 150 11.18 -13.30 -5.03
N ILE A 151 10.13 -12.59 -5.40
CA ILE A 151 10.22 -11.38 -6.20
C ILE A 151 11.02 -10.32 -5.41
N GLU A 152 10.71 -10.08 -4.14
CA GLU A 152 11.47 -9.19 -3.24
C GLU A 152 12.96 -9.52 -3.16
N GLU A 153 13.26 -10.80 -3.00
CA GLU A 153 14.63 -11.29 -2.90
C GLU A 153 15.43 -11.11 -4.20
N ARG A 154 14.79 -11.34 -5.36
CA ARG A 154 15.41 -11.16 -6.67
C ARG A 154 15.88 -9.72 -6.84
N ASN A 155 15.05 -8.74 -6.50
CA ASN A 155 15.34 -7.35 -6.87
C ASN A 155 16.27 -6.68 -5.87
N LYS A 156 16.21 -7.10 -4.61
CA LYS A 156 17.19 -6.68 -3.60
C LYS A 156 18.51 -7.44 -3.72
N GLY A 157 18.56 -8.51 -4.51
CA GLY A 157 19.72 -9.41 -4.61
C GLY A 157 20.09 -10.08 -3.27
N GLN A 158 19.14 -10.15 -2.34
CA GLN A 158 19.36 -10.54 -0.94
C GLN A 158 18.13 -11.25 -0.39
N LYS A 159 18.34 -12.20 0.53
CA LYS A 159 17.24 -12.87 1.22
C LYS A 159 16.44 -11.90 2.09
N CYS A 160 15.12 -12.00 2.00
CA CYS A 160 14.15 -11.16 2.67
C CYS A 160 13.30 -11.99 3.60
N TYR A 161 12.85 -11.41 4.72
CA TYR A 161 12.03 -12.09 5.71
C TYR A 161 10.81 -11.23 6.02
N PRO A 162 9.62 -11.83 6.14
CA PRO A 162 8.44 -11.09 6.51
C PRO A 162 8.51 -10.69 7.99
N LEU A 163 8.33 -9.40 8.23
CA LEU A 163 8.07 -8.84 9.54
C LEU A 163 6.61 -8.42 9.63
N PHE A 164 5.96 -8.78 10.72
CA PHE A 164 4.54 -8.58 10.98
C PHE A 164 4.36 -7.47 12.00
N PHE A 165 3.46 -6.54 11.72
CA PHE A 165 3.17 -5.42 12.60
C PHE A 165 1.74 -5.59 13.14
N ALA A 166 1.58 -5.46 14.47
CA ALA A 166 0.29 -5.59 15.14
C ALA A 166 -0.67 -4.49 14.68
N SER A 167 -1.80 -4.84 14.03
CA SER A 167 -2.53 -3.86 13.19
C SER A 167 -3.11 -2.68 13.95
N ASN A 168 -3.76 -2.91 15.09
CA ASN A 168 -4.44 -1.85 15.83
C ASN A 168 -3.43 -0.90 16.46
N GLU A 169 -2.42 -1.45 17.11
CA GLU A 169 -1.34 -0.71 17.73
C GLU A 169 -0.54 0.06 16.67
N PHE A 170 -0.25 -0.57 15.54
CA PHE A 170 0.46 0.05 14.42
C PHE A 170 -0.32 1.27 13.89
N ILE A 171 -1.60 1.14 13.58
CA ILE A 171 -2.42 2.27 13.10
C ILE A 171 -2.57 3.35 14.16
N GLN A 172 -2.74 3.00 15.43
CA GLN A 172 -2.77 3.99 16.53
C GLN A 172 -1.47 4.77 16.61
N MET A 173 -0.31 4.11 16.48
CA MET A 173 0.99 4.77 16.45
C MET A 173 1.14 5.69 15.24
N MET A 174 0.64 5.30 14.06
CA MET A 174 0.70 6.17 12.87
C MET A 174 -0.23 7.39 12.95
N ASN A 175 -1.36 7.25 13.65
CA ASN A 175 -2.28 8.36 13.93
C ASN A 175 -1.77 9.32 15.01
N ASP A 176 -0.71 8.97 15.76
CA ASP A 176 -0.14 9.85 16.78
C ASP A 176 0.43 11.12 16.11
N PRO A 177 -0.09 12.32 16.42
CA PRO A 177 0.36 13.56 15.80
C PRO A 177 1.86 13.82 15.93
N LYS A 178 2.53 13.27 16.95
CA LYS A 178 3.98 13.42 17.14
C LYS A 178 4.78 12.78 16.01
N ASN A 179 4.25 11.72 15.40
CA ASN A 179 4.92 10.98 14.35
C ASN A 179 4.82 11.71 13.00
N LYS A 180 3.86 12.63 12.83
CA LYS A 180 3.68 13.44 11.61
C LYS A 180 3.72 12.57 10.34
N MET A 181 2.92 11.51 10.31
CA MET A 181 2.86 10.55 9.21
C MET A 181 1.50 10.59 8.54
N GLY A 182 1.49 10.68 7.21
CA GLY A 182 0.33 10.28 6.41
C GLY A 182 0.34 8.76 6.26
N HIS A 183 -0.81 8.13 6.24
CA HIS A 183 -0.90 6.69 6.02
C HIS A 183 -2.23 6.31 5.37
N GLY A 184 -2.24 5.17 4.68
CA GLY A 184 -3.40 4.74 3.94
C GLY A 184 -3.13 3.57 3.01
N LEU A 185 -4.21 2.91 2.60
CA LEU A 185 -4.19 1.94 1.51
C LEU A 185 -3.98 2.67 0.18
N VAL A 186 -3.27 2.01 -0.73
CA VAL A 186 -3.14 2.48 -2.10
C VAL A 186 -4.42 2.16 -2.88
N GLU A 187 -5.02 3.18 -3.48
CA GLU A 187 -6.07 3.03 -4.48
C GLU A 187 -5.45 2.67 -5.83
N TYR A 188 -6.01 1.63 -6.44
CA TYR A 188 -5.55 1.12 -7.71
C TYR A 188 -6.48 1.58 -8.82
N HIS A 189 -5.92 2.19 -9.86
CA HIS A 189 -6.68 2.78 -10.95
C HIS A 189 -6.23 2.21 -12.30
N ASP A 190 -7.18 1.96 -13.19
CA ASP A 190 -6.87 1.67 -14.58
C ASP A 190 -6.60 3.00 -15.31
N PHE A 191 -5.32 3.33 -15.49
CA PHE A 191 -4.93 4.56 -16.17
C PHE A 191 -5.20 4.56 -17.68
N ASN A 192 -5.58 3.41 -18.26
CA ASN A 192 -6.03 3.31 -19.64
C ASN A 192 -7.56 3.48 -19.76
N LYS A 193 -8.28 3.52 -18.63
CA LYS A 193 -9.71 3.79 -18.63
C LYS A 193 -9.96 5.20 -19.17
N VAL A 194 -10.79 5.25 -20.20
CA VAL A 194 -11.26 6.49 -20.79
C VAL A 194 -12.29 7.13 -19.85
N VAL A 195 -12.07 8.38 -19.46
CA VAL A 195 -12.97 9.17 -18.60
C VAL A 195 -13.55 10.36 -19.34
N GLU A 196 -14.73 10.81 -18.92
CA GLU A 196 -15.36 12.04 -19.43
C GLU A 196 -14.73 13.30 -18.80
N MET A 197 -14.80 14.43 -19.50
CA MET A 197 -14.19 15.70 -19.05
C MET A 197 -14.73 16.18 -17.69
N ASN A 198 -16.00 15.90 -17.39
CA ASN A 198 -16.64 16.28 -16.12
C ASN A 198 -16.22 15.37 -14.95
N GLU A 199 -15.55 14.26 -15.22
CA GLU A 199 -15.06 13.31 -14.22
C GLU A 199 -13.60 13.57 -13.83
N VAL A 200 -12.89 14.44 -14.57
CA VAL A 200 -11.53 14.83 -14.23
C VAL A 200 -11.55 15.65 -12.93
N PRO A 201 -10.89 15.20 -11.86
CA PRO A 201 -10.88 15.92 -10.59
C PRO A 201 -10.26 17.32 -10.73
N ASP A 202 -10.82 18.31 -10.03
CA ASP A 202 -10.21 19.64 -9.90
C ASP A 202 -9.03 19.57 -8.90
N TYR A 203 -7.81 19.52 -9.41
CA TYR A 203 -6.58 19.42 -8.62
C TYR A 203 -6.17 20.73 -7.94
N SER A 204 -6.82 21.87 -8.23
CA SER A 204 -6.55 23.12 -7.50
C SER A 204 -6.87 23.00 -6.00
N LYS A 205 -7.61 21.95 -5.61
CA LYS A 205 -8.09 21.69 -4.24
C LYS A 205 -7.54 20.41 -3.60
N LYS A 206 -6.79 19.58 -4.32
CA LYS A 206 -6.25 18.32 -3.78
C LYS A 206 -4.90 18.55 -3.11
N GLU A 207 -4.72 17.95 -1.94
CA GLU A 207 -3.42 17.95 -1.27
C GLU A 207 -2.43 17.06 -2.04
N ASP A 208 -1.17 17.50 -2.17
CA ASP A 208 -0.07 16.72 -2.77
C ASP A 208 0.03 15.28 -2.24
N VAL A 209 -0.51 15.02 -1.05
CA VAL A 209 -0.43 13.74 -0.35
C VAL A 209 -1.32 12.67 -0.98
N GLU A 210 -2.48 13.01 -1.54
CA GLU A 210 -3.45 12.00 -2.02
C GLU A 210 -2.90 11.16 -3.18
N VAL A 211 -2.15 11.79 -4.07
CA VAL A 211 -1.55 11.14 -5.25
C VAL A 211 -0.49 10.10 -4.85
N LEU A 212 0.06 10.20 -3.64
CA LEU A 212 1.01 9.20 -3.10
C LEU A 212 0.33 7.91 -2.68
N PHE A 213 -1.00 7.85 -2.63
CA PHE A 213 -1.78 6.66 -2.33
C PHE A 213 -2.46 6.11 -3.58
N LYS A 214 -1.89 6.34 -4.75
CA LYS A 214 -2.43 5.86 -6.02
C LYS A 214 -1.38 5.10 -6.83
N LYS A 215 -1.85 4.07 -7.55
CA LYS A 215 -1.01 3.20 -8.38
C LYS A 215 -1.81 2.55 -9.51
N ASP A 216 -1.14 2.10 -10.57
CA ASP A 216 -1.79 1.39 -11.67
C ASP A 216 -2.39 0.04 -11.20
N ILE A 217 -3.55 -0.31 -11.76
CA ILE A 217 -4.30 -1.53 -11.42
C ILE A 217 -3.52 -2.82 -11.64
N SER A 218 -2.53 -2.83 -12.54
CA SER A 218 -1.65 -3.99 -12.76
C SER A 218 -0.86 -4.38 -11.50
N TYR A 219 -0.72 -3.46 -10.54
CA TYR A 219 -0.02 -3.68 -9.27
C TYR A 219 -0.94 -4.03 -8.09
N VAL A 220 -2.24 -4.26 -8.33
CA VAL A 220 -3.22 -4.54 -7.27
C VAL A 220 -2.83 -5.70 -6.35
N GLY A 221 -2.08 -6.69 -6.87
CA GLY A 221 -1.56 -7.82 -6.09
C GLY A 221 -0.55 -7.43 -5.00
N GLN A 222 -0.03 -6.21 -5.00
CA GLN A 222 0.86 -5.72 -3.93
C GLN A 222 0.10 -5.41 -2.63
N ARG A 223 -1.21 -5.10 -2.72
CA ARG A 223 -2.09 -4.79 -1.58
C ARG A 223 -1.46 -3.75 -0.64
N GLU A 224 -0.95 -2.69 -1.26
CA GLU A 224 0.00 -1.80 -0.64
C GLU A 224 -0.68 -0.88 0.37
N PHE A 225 -0.09 -0.78 1.55
CA PHE A 225 -0.34 0.23 2.55
C PHE A 225 0.91 1.08 2.70
N ARG A 226 0.76 2.39 2.58
CA ARG A 226 1.89 3.33 2.62
C ARG A 226 1.89 4.11 3.93
N LEU A 227 3.09 4.32 4.44
CA LEU A 227 3.39 5.43 5.34
C LEU A 227 4.12 6.50 4.54
N ILE A 228 3.74 7.75 4.75
CA ILE A 228 4.29 8.92 4.09
C ILE A 228 4.81 9.88 5.14
N LYS A 229 6.02 10.39 4.93
CA LYS A 229 6.64 11.39 5.80
C LYS A 229 7.45 12.37 4.96
N ASN A 230 7.57 13.63 5.39
CA ASN A 230 8.51 14.55 4.78
C ASN A 230 9.94 14.05 5.01
N ILE A 231 10.75 14.10 3.95
CA ILE A 231 12.20 13.82 4.00
C ILE A 231 12.96 15.02 3.46
N HIS A 232 14.27 15.05 3.64
CA HIS A 232 15.12 16.09 3.07
C HIS A 232 15.15 15.98 1.54
N GLU A 233 15.17 17.13 0.87
CA GLU A 233 15.25 17.19 -0.58
C GLU A 233 16.58 16.61 -1.09
N GLY A 234 16.54 15.90 -2.22
CA GLY A 234 17.74 15.33 -2.86
C GLY A 234 18.27 14.02 -2.26
N VAL A 235 17.70 13.51 -1.18
CA VAL A 235 18.09 12.21 -0.60
C VAL A 235 17.37 11.05 -1.30
N LYS A 236 18.00 9.87 -1.34
CA LYS A 236 17.37 8.64 -1.86
C LYS A 236 16.35 8.03 -0.89
N GLY A 237 16.47 8.34 0.39
CA GLY A 237 15.57 7.93 1.45
C GLY A 237 16.16 8.21 2.82
N GLU A 238 15.34 8.08 3.85
CA GLU A 238 15.69 8.39 5.24
C GLU A 238 15.14 7.35 6.20
N GLU A 239 15.89 7.10 7.26
CA GLU A 239 15.46 6.24 8.36
C GLU A 239 14.86 7.08 9.48
N PHE A 240 13.67 6.71 9.93
CA PHE A 240 13.02 7.31 11.08
C PHE A 240 12.80 6.26 12.15
N ASN A 241 13.16 6.60 13.39
CA ASN A 241 12.87 5.76 14.54
C ASN A 241 11.46 6.06 15.08
N ILE A 242 10.68 5.00 15.27
CA ILE A 242 9.38 5.01 15.94
C ILE A 242 9.52 4.05 17.14
N PRO A 243 9.97 4.54 18.31
CA PRO A 243 10.30 3.69 19.46
C PRO A 243 9.15 2.76 19.87
N GLU A 244 7.91 3.23 19.71
CA GLU A 244 6.68 2.52 20.08
C GLU A 244 6.47 1.24 19.27
N LEU A 245 7.09 1.11 18.09
CA LEU A 245 7.03 -0.13 17.32
C LEU A 245 7.80 -1.28 17.98
N LYS A 246 8.75 -0.97 18.87
CA LYS A 246 9.55 -1.99 19.53
C LYS A 246 8.65 -2.88 20.40
N GLY A 247 8.71 -4.18 20.16
CA GLY A 247 7.83 -5.16 20.82
C GLY A 247 6.49 -5.40 20.11
N HIS A 248 6.17 -4.62 19.08
CA HIS A 248 4.98 -4.77 18.23
C HIS A 248 5.29 -5.27 16.81
N ILE A 249 6.57 -5.61 16.56
CA ILE A 249 7.06 -6.21 15.33
C ILE A 249 7.48 -7.65 15.61
N PHE A 250 6.89 -8.58 14.86
CA PHE A 250 7.17 -10.00 14.99
C PHE A 250 7.86 -10.50 13.74
N LYS A 251 8.91 -11.31 13.92
CA LYS A 251 9.52 -12.05 12.82
C LYS A 251 8.92 -13.45 12.78
N SER A 252 8.40 -13.86 11.63
CA SER A 252 7.98 -15.24 11.38
C SER A 252 8.41 -15.67 9.97
N SER A 253 8.25 -16.95 9.64
CA SER A 253 8.31 -17.40 8.24
C SER A 253 6.90 -17.45 7.66
N ILE A 254 6.79 -17.51 6.33
CA ILE A 254 5.49 -17.68 5.68
C ILE A 254 4.86 -19.04 6.06
N GLU A 255 5.67 -20.08 6.23
CA GLU A 255 5.23 -21.38 6.74
C GLU A 255 4.73 -21.27 8.19
N GLY A 256 5.32 -20.39 8.99
CA GLY A 256 4.81 -20.05 10.31
C GLY A 256 3.41 -19.43 10.26
N LEU A 257 3.12 -18.60 9.25
CA LEU A 257 1.78 -18.04 9.04
C LEU A 257 0.74 -19.10 8.68
N GLN A 258 1.10 -20.15 7.95
CA GLN A 258 0.18 -21.26 7.68
C GLN A 258 -0.35 -21.91 8.95
N ARG A 259 0.43 -21.84 10.03
CA ARG A 259 0.11 -22.40 11.35
C ARG A 259 -0.42 -21.33 12.32
N SER A 260 -0.55 -20.09 11.87
CA SER A 260 -1.02 -18.97 12.69
C SER A 260 -2.53 -18.80 12.52
N GLN A 261 -3.18 -18.31 13.58
CA GLN A 261 -4.60 -17.99 13.57
C GLN A 261 -4.79 -16.54 14.00
N LEU A 262 -5.62 -15.81 13.25
CA LEU A 262 -6.18 -14.55 13.70
C LEU A 262 -7.36 -14.87 14.62
N ILE A 263 -7.35 -14.33 15.83
CA ILE A 263 -8.35 -14.60 16.86
C ILE A 263 -9.14 -13.31 17.11
N LEU A 264 -10.45 -13.34 16.88
CA LEU A 264 -11.35 -12.22 17.15
C LEU A 264 -12.22 -12.53 18.36
N GLY A 265 -12.01 -11.76 19.44
CA GLY A 265 -12.88 -11.79 20.60
C GLY A 265 -14.11 -10.90 20.41
N TYR A 266 -15.29 -11.41 20.72
CA TYR A 266 -16.55 -10.66 20.68
C TYR A 266 -17.38 -10.90 21.94
N LYS A 267 -18.28 -9.95 22.25
CA LYS A 267 -19.24 -10.04 23.34
C LYS A 267 -20.51 -10.74 22.88
#